data_AF-E2CFK0-F1
#
_entry.id   AF-E2CFK0-F1
#
_cell.length_a   1.000
_cell.length_b   1.000
_cell.length_c   1.000
_cell.angle_alpha   90.00
_cell.angle_beta   90.00
_cell.angle_gamma   90.00
#
_symmetry.space_group_name_H-M   'P 1'
#
loop_
_entity.id
_entity.type
_entity.pdbx_description
1 polymer ?
#
loop_
_entity_poly.entity_id
_entity_poly.type
_entity_poly.pdbx_seq_one_letter_code
_entity_poly.pdbx_strand_id
1 'polypeptide(L)'
;MPEFNIIEARRNLAVVRHDIGIESHWKHVKRGTEYWVQAVALREEDREPVVIYRDCHTGTCWVRPTNEFLDGRFERLSEFALKL
;
A
#
# COMPACT_ATOMS: atom_id res chain seq x y z
N MET A 1 -16.24 -22.09 -7.98
CA MET A 1 -15.73 -20.73 -7.69
C MET A 1 -16.95 -19.82 -7.55
N PRO A 2 -17.12 -19.10 -6.42
CA PRO A 2 -18.15 -18.08 -6.34
C PRO A 2 -17.91 -17.00 -7.41
N GLU A 3 -19.01 -16.49 -7.95
CA GLU A 3 -19.03 -15.45 -8.97
C GLU A 3 -18.26 -14.21 -8.45
N PHE A 4 -17.37 -13.67 -9.28
CA PHE A 4 -16.56 -12.51 -8.89
C PHE A 4 -17.43 -11.25 -8.89
N ASN A 5 -17.67 -10.70 -7.70
CA ASN A 5 -18.36 -9.43 -7.55
C ASN A 5 -17.41 -8.26 -7.85
N ILE A 6 -17.33 -7.87 -9.11
CA ILE A 6 -16.48 -6.76 -9.58
C ILE A 6 -16.79 -5.43 -8.88
N ILE A 7 -18.03 -5.21 -8.44
CA ILE A 7 -18.45 -3.96 -7.79
C ILE A 7 -17.83 -3.87 -6.39
N GLU A 8 -17.92 -4.95 -5.62
CA GLU A 8 -17.34 -5.05 -4.29
C GLU A 8 -15.81 -4.95 -4.33
N ALA A 9 -15.18 -5.68 -5.26
CA ALA A 9 -13.74 -5.64 -5.46
C ALA A 9 -13.23 -4.22 -5.77
N ARG A 10 -13.94 -3.48 -6.64
CA ARG A 10 -13.62 -2.08 -6.95
C ARG A 10 -13.80 -1.15 -5.76
N ARG A 11 -14.84 -1.36 -4.95
CA ARG A 11 -15.06 -0.59 -3.72
C ARG A 11 -13.93 -0.81 -2.73
N ASN A 12 -13.55 -2.06 -2.49
CA ASN A 12 -12.45 -2.40 -1.56
C ASN A 12 -11.14 -1.77 -2.01
N LEU A 13 -10.82 -1.84 -3.32
CA LEU A 13 -9.66 -1.14 -3.87
C LEU A 13 -9.70 0.38 -3.65
N ALA A 14 -10.86 1.01 -3.83
CA ALA A 14 -11.01 2.45 -3.68
C ALA A 14 -10.74 2.89 -2.23
N VAL A 15 -11.25 2.14 -1.25
CA VAL A 15 -11.00 2.38 0.19
C VAL A 15 -9.51 2.26 0.49
N VAL A 16 -8.89 1.16 0.09
CA VAL A 16 -7.45 0.94 0.36
C VAL A 16 -6.58 2.01 -0.30
N ARG A 17 -6.92 2.44 -1.53
CA ARG A 17 -6.19 3.54 -2.19
C ARG A 17 -6.30 4.86 -1.43
N HIS A 18 -7.46 5.15 -0.87
CA HIS A 18 -7.65 6.35 -0.04
C HIS A 18 -6.81 6.28 1.24
N ASP A 19 -6.88 5.16 1.96
CA ASP A 19 -6.21 5.02 3.26
C ASP A 19 -4.68 5.02 3.14
N ILE A 20 -4.16 4.39 2.09
CA ILE A 20 -2.71 4.31 1.86
C ILE A 20 -2.19 5.57 1.16
N GLY A 21 -2.90 6.07 0.15
CA GLY A 21 -2.40 7.11 -0.76
C GLY A 21 -1.38 6.56 -1.75
N ILE A 22 -1.61 6.71 -3.05
CA ILE A 22 -0.57 6.43 -4.05
C ILE A 22 0.49 7.53 -3.96
N GLU A 23 1.76 7.19 -4.17
CA GLU A 23 2.93 8.08 -3.97
C GLU A 23 3.15 8.53 -2.52
N SER A 24 2.47 7.90 -1.55
CA SER A 24 2.72 8.16 -0.13
C SER A 24 4.06 7.59 0.33
N HIS A 25 4.67 8.25 1.32
CA HIS A 25 5.94 7.86 1.91
C HIS A 25 5.74 7.05 3.19
N TRP A 26 6.43 5.92 3.31
CA TRP A 26 6.30 5.02 4.45
C TRP A 26 7.66 4.51 4.91
N LYS A 27 7.74 4.19 6.20
CA LYS A 27 8.95 3.63 6.82
C LYS A 27 8.63 2.35 7.55
N HIS A 28 9.43 1.31 7.33
CA HIS A 28 9.31 0.06 8.08
C HIS A 28 9.93 0.24 9.48
N VAL A 29 9.11 0.21 10.52
CA VAL A 29 9.46 0.59 11.90
C VAL A 29 10.70 -0.15 12.41
N LYS A 30 10.77 -1.47 12.19
CA LYS A 30 11.90 -2.30 12.68
C LYS A 30 13.20 -2.09 11.92
N ARG A 31 13.14 -1.75 10.62
CA ARG A 31 14.33 -1.73 9.74
C ARG A 31 14.81 -0.31 9.45
N GLY A 32 13.94 0.68 9.63
CA GLY A 32 14.19 2.06 9.25
C GLY A 32 14.16 2.31 7.74
N THR A 33 13.98 1.28 6.92
CA THR A 33 13.93 1.42 5.45
C THR A 33 12.69 2.20 5.02
N GLU A 34 12.88 3.10 4.07
CA GLU A 34 11.86 3.99 3.52
C GLU A 34 11.38 3.51 2.15
N TYR A 35 10.09 3.73 1.90
CA TYR A 35 9.39 3.22 0.72
C TYR A 35 8.38 4.22 0.18
N TRP A 36 8.27 4.29 -1.14
CA TRP A 36 7.19 4.97 -1.85
C TRP A 36 6.12 3.98 -2.32
N VAL A 37 4.86 4.21 -1.99
CA VAL A 37 3.75 3.41 -2.54
C VAL A 37 3.59 3.71 -4.02
N GLN A 38 3.61 2.67 -4.84
CA GLN A 38 3.46 2.77 -6.29
C GLN A 38 2.02 2.48 -6.75
N ALA A 39 1.37 1.49 -6.12
CA ALA A 39 0.02 1.08 -6.49
C ALA A 39 -0.65 0.27 -5.36
N VAL A 40 -1.97 0.15 -5.48
CA VAL A 40 -2.78 -0.86 -4.79
C VAL A 40 -3.43 -1.74 -5.85
N ALA A 41 -3.35 -3.05 -5.67
CA ALA A 41 -3.86 -4.06 -6.60
C ALA A 41 -4.69 -5.13 -5.86
N LEU A 42 -5.41 -5.95 -6.62
CA LEU A 42 -5.98 -7.20 -6.10
C LEU A 42 -5.05 -8.32 -6.52
N ARG A 43 -4.74 -9.21 -5.58
CA ARG A 43 -4.02 -10.43 -5.90
C ARG A 43 -4.97 -11.41 -6.58
N GLU A 44 -4.55 -11.98 -7.70
CA GLU A 44 -5.46 -12.78 -8.54
C GLU A 44 -5.97 -14.06 -7.86
N GLU A 45 -5.13 -14.70 -7.04
CA GLU A 45 -5.42 -16.00 -6.44
C GLU A 45 -6.60 -15.98 -5.46
N ASP A 46 -6.68 -14.93 -4.63
CA ASP A 46 -7.64 -14.81 -3.54
C ASP A 46 -8.43 -13.50 -3.54
N ARG A 47 -8.10 -12.57 -4.45
CA ARG A 47 -8.72 -11.25 -4.60
C ARG A 47 -8.55 -10.36 -3.36
N GLU A 48 -7.55 -10.64 -2.53
CA GLU A 48 -7.21 -9.77 -1.41
C GLU A 48 -6.45 -8.52 -1.92
N PRO A 49 -6.70 -7.34 -1.34
CA PRO A 49 -5.97 -6.14 -1.68
C PRO A 49 -4.52 -6.23 -1.21
N VAL A 50 -3.61 -5.77 -2.07
CA VAL A 50 -2.18 -5.71 -1.82
C VAL A 50 -1.62 -4.34 -2.15
N VAL A 51 -0.57 -3.97 -1.44
CA VAL A 51 0.20 -2.74 -1.61
C VAL A 51 1.45 -3.06 -2.39
N ILE A 52 1.70 -2.32 -3.46
CA ILE A 52 2.94 -2.36 -4.23
C ILE A 52 3.74 -1.12 -3.86
N TYR A 53 4.95 -1.32 -3.35
CA TYR A 53 5.79 -0.25 -2.82
C TYR A 53 7.25 -0.46 -3.24
N ARG A 54 7.97 0.65 -3.38
CA ARG A 54 9.34 0.68 -3.89
C ARG A 54 10.29 1.22 -2.83
N ASP A 55 11.38 0.51 -2.60
CA ASP A 55 12.47 0.96 -1.74
C ASP A 55 13.07 2.28 -2.25
N CYS A 56 13.17 3.29 -1.38
CA CYS A 56 13.66 4.62 -1.75
C CYS A 56 15.12 4.64 -2.20
N HIS A 57 15.93 3.68 -1.74
CA HIS A 57 17.36 3.64 -2.03
C HIS A 57 17.71 2.66 -3.14
N THR A 58 17.17 1.45 -3.08
CA THR A 58 17.51 0.37 -4.02
C THR A 58 16.60 0.34 -5.25
N GLY A 59 15.45 1.00 -5.20
CA GLY A 59 14.43 0.93 -6.25
C GLY A 59 13.73 -0.43 -6.35
N THR A 60 14.01 -1.37 -5.44
CA THR A 60 13.38 -2.70 -5.44
C THR A 60 11.89 -2.57 -5.10
N CYS A 61 11.04 -3.20 -5.90
CA CYS A 61 9.60 -3.25 -5.66
C CYS A 61 9.21 -4.50 -4.86
N TRP A 62 8.26 -4.31 -3.94
CA TRP A 62 7.71 -5.35 -3.09
C TRP A 62 6.19 -5.33 -3.13
N VAL A 63 5.59 -6.46 -2.79
CA VAL A 63 4.14 -6.62 -2.64
C VAL A 63 3.84 -7.10 -1.21
N ARG A 64 2.78 -6.57 -0.60
CA ARG A 64 2.34 -6.94 0.76
C ARG A 64 0.82 -6.90 0.86
N PRO A 65 0.16 -7.86 1.54
CA PRO A 65 -1.24 -7.72 1.91
C PRO A 65 -1.51 -6.41 2.65
N THR A 66 -2.64 -5.77 2.36
CA THR A 66 -2.99 -4.48 2.98
C THR A 66 -3.09 -4.55 4.50
N ASN A 67 -3.65 -5.64 5.04
CA ASN A 67 -3.75 -5.86 6.48
C ASN A 67 -2.36 -5.94 7.16
N GLU A 68 -1.38 -6.59 6.54
CA GLU A 68 0.00 -6.64 7.02
C GLU A 68 0.74 -5.31 6.87
N PHE A 69 0.39 -4.50 5.87
CA PHE A 69 1.00 -3.19 5.65
C PHE A 69 0.50 -2.15 6.67
N LEU A 70 -0.77 -2.25 7.06
CA LEU A 70 -1.44 -1.31 7.97
C LEU A 70 -1.49 -1.79 9.44
N ASP A 71 -0.84 -2.91 9.79
CA ASP A 71 -0.86 -3.45 11.18
C ASP A 71 0.18 -2.81 12.13
N GLY A 72 0.83 -1.72 11.71
CA GLY A 72 1.83 -1.00 12.51
C GLY A 72 3.28 -1.40 12.24
N ARG A 73 3.54 -2.34 11.31
CA ARG A 73 4.91 -2.57 10.80
C ARG A 73 5.47 -1.38 10.01
N PHE A 74 4.58 -0.58 9.43
CA PHE A 74 4.91 0.58 8.65
C PHE A 74 4.26 1.83 9.26
N GLU A 75 5.00 2.92 9.28
CA GLU A 75 4.50 4.25 9.65
C GLU A 75 4.49 5.14 8.41
N ARG A 76 3.40 5.89 8.20
CA ARG A 76 3.35 6.89 7.14
C ARG A 76 4.21 8.08 7.56
N LEU A 77 5.18 8.42 6.73
CA LEU A 77 5.96 9.64 6.92
C LEU A 77 5.13 10.81 6.36
N SER A 78 4.98 11.87 7.16
CA SER A 78 4.20 13.03 6.76
C SER A 78 4.74 13.64 5.46
N GLU A 79 3.84 13.99 4.54
CA GLU A 79 4.17 14.97 3.49
C GLU A 79 4.67 16.23 4.19
N PHE A 80 5.87 16.69 3.85
CA PHE A 80 6.41 17.93 4.39
C PHE A 80 5.38 19.04 4.17
N ALA A 81 4.88 19.62 5.25
CA ALA A 81 4.28 20.94 5.19
C ALA A 81 5.38 21.89 4.73
N LEU A 82 5.35 22.28 3.45
CA LEU A 82 6.01 23.49 3.00
C LEU A 82 5.38 24.63 3.83
N LYS A 83 6.05 25.03 4.91
CA LYS A 83 5.84 26.33 5.53
C LYS A 83 6.31 27.36 4.49
N LEU A 84 5.35 27.90 3.74
CA LEU A 84 5.49 29.20 3.10
C LEU A 84 5.44 30.29 4.17
#